data_AF-A0A4R6FI69-F1
#
_entry.id   AF-A0A4R6FI69-F1
#
_cell.length_a   1.000
_cell.length_b   1.000
_cell.length_c   1.000
_cell.angle_alpha   90.00
_cell.angle_beta   90.00
_cell.angle_gamma   90.00
#
_symmetry.space_group_name_H-M   'P 1'
#
loop_
_entity.id
_entity.type
_entity.pdbx_description
1 polymer ?
#
loop_
_entity_poly.entity_id
_entity_poly.type
_entity_poly.pdbx_seq_one_letter_code
_entity_poly.pdbx_strand_id
1 'polypeptide(L)' 'MPVDLGELIALYHRPSARTHLVGSPVPEILDALGEEAMDTQQLLDALQRRYALDDADPQALAARLAELESVGLIRRA' A
#
# COMPACT_ATOMS: atom_id res chain seq x y z
N MET A 1 1.84 -29.75 -4.88
CA MET A 1 0.69 -29.24 -5.67
C MET A 1 0.83 -27.73 -5.74
N PRO A 2 0.76 -27.10 -6.93
CA PRO A 2 0.75 -25.64 -7.05
C PRO A 2 -0.55 -25.06 -6.47
N VAL A 3 -0.50 -23.82 -5.98
CA VAL A 3 -1.64 -23.07 -5.41
C VAL A 3 -1.90 -21.86 -6.31
N ASP A 4 -3.18 -21.58 -6.60
CA ASP A 4 -3.60 -20.37 -7.31
C ASP A 4 -3.58 -19.17 -6.34
N LEU A 5 -2.92 -18.08 -6.76
CA LEU A 5 -2.74 -16.87 -5.97
C LEU A 5 -3.70 -15.74 -6.39
N GLY A 6 -4.55 -15.95 -7.40
CA GLY A 6 -5.48 -14.95 -7.88
C GLY A 6 -4.77 -13.66 -8.31
N GLU A 7 -5.28 -12.50 -7.85
CA GLU A 7 -4.79 -11.17 -8.21
C GLU A 7 -3.63 -10.65 -7.33
N LEU A 8 -2.99 -11.52 -6.56
CA LEU A 8 -1.87 -11.13 -5.70
C LEU A 8 -0.62 -10.79 -6.51
N ILE A 9 0.07 -9.72 -6.11
CA ILE A 9 1.37 -9.30 -6.64
C ILE A 9 2.47 -9.67 -5.65
N ALA A 10 3.59 -10.19 -6.16
CA ALA A 10 4.79 -10.45 -5.37
C ALA A 10 5.72 -9.24 -5.38
N LEU A 11 5.89 -8.60 -4.22
CA LEU A 11 6.80 -7.47 -4.01
C LEU A 11 8.05 -7.93 -3.27
N TYR A 12 9.22 -7.79 -3.90
CA TYR A 12 10.50 -8.06 -3.23
C TYR A 12 11.01 -6.82 -2.49
N HIS A 13 10.99 -6.88 -1.16
CA HIS A 13 11.42 -5.79 -0.29
C HIS A 13 12.91 -5.92 0.06
N ARG A 14 13.78 -5.29 -0.75
CA ARG A 14 15.25 -5.43 -0.68
C ARG A 14 15.85 -5.22 0.73
N PRO A 15 15.52 -4.16 1.50
CA PRO A 15 16.08 -3.97 2.84
C PRO A 15 15.86 -5.15 3.80
N SER A 16 14.73 -5.85 3.67
CA SER A 16 14.41 -7.01 4.52
C SER A 16 14.73 -8.36 3.89
N ALA A 17 15.08 -8.39 2.59
CA ALA A 17 15.22 -9.59 1.78
C ALA A 17 13.99 -10.53 1.80
N ARG A 18 12.78 -9.98 1.99
CA ARG A 18 11.52 -10.73 2.02
C ARG A 18 10.67 -10.43 0.78
N THR A 19 9.93 -11.45 0.34
CA THR A 19 8.86 -11.29 -0.65
C THR A 19 7.52 -11.16 0.06
N HIS A 20 6.80 -10.08 -0.22
CA HIS A 20 5.45 -9.83 0.26
C HIS A 20 4.47 -10.18 -0.86
N LEU A 21 3.50 -11.04 -0.59
CA LEU A 21 2.35 -11.24 -1.48
C LEU A 21 1.25 -10.27 -1.04
N VAL A 22 0.84 -9.38 -1.93
CA VAL A 22 -0.10 -8.30 -1.62
C VAL A 22 -1.22 -8.23 -2.65
N GLY A 23 -2.41 -7.85 -2.19
CA GLY A 23 -3.53 -7.47 -3.05
C GLY A 23 -3.89 -6.01 -2.85
N SER A 24 -4.89 -5.53 -3.60
CA SER A 24 -5.42 -4.18 -3.42
C SER A 24 -5.90 -3.96 -1.96
N PRO A 25 -5.70 -2.76 -1.39
CA PRO A 25 -5.21 -1.54 -2.03
C PRO A 25 -3.67 -1.32 -1.88
N VAL A 26 -2.89 -2.35 -1.55
CA VAL A 26 -1.47 -2.15 -1.20
C VAL A 26 -0.62 -1.69 -2.38
N PRO A 27 -0.68 -2.32 -3.57
CA PRO A 27 0.04 -1.81 -4.75
C PRO A 27 -0.30 -0.34 -5.06
N GLU A 28 -1.57 0.04 -4.93
CA GLU A 28 -2.10 1.37 -5.23
C GLU A 28 -1.58 2.39 -4.22
N ILE A 29 -1.53 2.03 -2.94
CA ILE A 29 -0.92 2.86 -1.87
C ILE A 29 0.56 3.11 -2.16
N LEU A 30 1.32 2.06 -2.49
CA LEU A 30 2.77 2.18 -2.74
C LEU A 30 3.06 2.98 -4.01
N ASP A 31 2.27 2.79 -5.07
CA ASP A 31 2.39 3.56 -6.31
C ASP A 31 1.95 5.03 -6.16
N ALA A 32 0.96 5.31 -5.32
CA ALA A 32 0.55 6.68 -5.01
C ALA A 32 1.59 7.42 -4.15
N LEU A 33 2.22 6.73 -3.18
CA LEU A 33 3.31 7.28 -2.36
C LEU A 33 4.57 7.55 -3.18
N GLY A 34 4.95 6.63 -4.07
CA GLY A 34 6.19 6.73 -4.84
C GLY A 34 7.41 6.89 -3.92
N GLU A 35 8.24 7.90 -4.19
CA GLU A 35 9.37 8.30 -3.34
C GLU A 35 9.07 9.57 -2.51
N GLU A 36 7.85 10.11 -2.59
CA GLU A 36 7.47 11.36 -1.94
C GLU A 36 6.94 11.11 -0.53
N ALA A 37 7.32 11.99 0.41
CA ALA A 37 6.71 11.99 1.73
C ALA A 37 5.33 12.66 1.65
N MET A 38 4.29 11.93 2.04
CA MET A 38 2.92 12.43 2.10
C MET A 38 2.34 12.21 3.50
N ASP A 39 1.50 13.14 3.96
CA ASP A 39 0.60 12.87 5.07
C ASP A 39 -0.59 12.00 4.62
N THR A 40 -1.37 11.51 5.59
CA THR A 40 -2.50 10.60 5.31
C THR A 40 -3.57 11.24 4.43
N GLN A 41 -3.83 12.54 4.56
CA GLN A 41 -4.85 13.22 3.75
C GLN A 41 -4.36 13.40 2.31
N GLN A 42 -3.11 13.82 2.13
CA GLN A 42 -2.49 13.95 0.82
C GLN A 42 -2.50 12.62 0.05
N LEU A 43 -2.18 11.52 0.74
CA LEU A 43 -2.24 10.19 0.16
C LEU A 43 -3.67 9.77 -0.21
N LEU A 44 -4.64 10.04 0.66
CA LEU A 44 -6.05 9.75 0.39
C LEU A 44 -6.54 10.49 -0.87
N ASP A 45 -6.24 11.79 -0.96
CA ASP A 45 -6.58 12.61 -2.12
C ASP A 45 -5.89 12.10 -3.40
N ALA A 46 -4.64 11.64 -3.30
CA ALA A 46 -3.92 11.04 -4.42
C ALA A 46 -4.55 9.73 -4.89
N LEU A 47 -4.94 8.86 -3.95
CA LEU A 47 -5.62 7.61 -4.24
C LEU A 47 -6.98 7.83 -4.90
N GLN A 48 -7.80 8.74 -4.35
CA GLN A 48 -9.10 9.11 -4.93
C GLN A 48 -8.95 9.61 -6.36
N ARG A 49 -7.99 10.50 -6.63
CA ARG A 49 -7.75 11.05 -7.97
C ARG A 49 -7.24 10.00 -8.97
N ARG A 50 -6.31 9.13 -8.56
CA ARG A 50 -5.60 8.22 -9.47
C ARG A 50 -6.37 6.92 -9.72
N TYR A 51 -7.17 6.48 -8.75
CA TYR A 51 -7.88 5.20 -8.77
C TYR A 51 -9.41 5.34 -8.73
N ALA A 52 -9.93 6.57 -8.83
CA ALA A 52 -11.37 6.87 -8.82
C ALA A 52 -12.11 6.19 -7.65
N LEU A 53 -11.53 6.28 -6.45
CA LEU A 53 -12.11 5.71 -5.24
C LEU A 53 -13.23 6.63 -4.72
N ASP A 54 -14.47 6.17 -4.83
CA ASP A 54 -15.61 6.82 -4.17
C ASP A 54 -15.64 6.47 -2.67
N ASP A 55 -16.01 7.42 -1.82
CA ASP A 55 -16.17 7.26 -0.36
C ASP A 55 -14.97 6.62 0.38
N ALA A 56 -13.75 6.96 -0.03
CA ALA A 56 -12.55 6.46 0.63
C ALA A 56 -12.48 6.88 2.12
N ASP A 57 -12.42 5.90 3.02
CA ASP A 57 -12.39 6.10 4.48
C ASP A 57 -10.96 6.41 4.98
N PRO A 58 -10.71 7.61 5.55
CA PRO A 58 -9.41 7.97 6.12
C PRO A 58 -8.96 7.04 7.25
N GLN A 59 -9.88 6.51 8.05
CA GLN A 59 -9.55 5.64 9.17
C GLN A 59 -9.13 4.25 8.67
N ALA A 60 -9.81 3.71 7.66
CA ALA A 60 -9.40 2.49 6.99
C ALA A 60 -8.02 2.62 6.33
N LEU A 61 -7.74 3.77 5.68
CA LEU A 61 -6.40 4.04 5.13
C LEU A 61 -5.35 4.09 6.24
N ALA A 62 -5.61 4.82 7.34
CA ALA A 62 -4.67 4.92 8.46
C ALA A 62 -4.34 3.54 9.08
N ALA A 63 -5.35 2.67 9.23
CA ALA A 63 -5.14 1.30 9.70
C ALA A 63 -4.25 0.50 8.74
N ARG A 64 -4.49 0.61 7.43
CA ARG A 64 -3.67 -0.07 6.42
C ARG A 64 -2.22 0.45 6.41
N LEU A 65 -2.02 1.76 6.57
CA LEU A 65 -0.67 2.34 6.68
C LEU A 65 0.07 1.80 7.92
N ALA A 66 -0.61 1.66 9.05
CA ALA A 66 0.00 1.08 10.25
C ALA A 66 0.44 -0.38 10.04
N GLU A 67 -0.36 -1.17 9.32
CA GLU A 67 0.03 -2.54 8.92
C GLU A 67 1.27 -2.53 8.01
N LEU A 68 1.29 -1.67 6.99
CA LEU A 68 2.41 -1.56 6.05
C LEU A 68 3.71 -1.11 6.76
N GLU A 69 3.60 -0.20 7.72
CA GLU A 69 4.71 0.23 8.58
C GLU A 69 5.22 -0.95 9.42
N SER A 70 4.32 -1.76 9.99
CA SER A 70 4.70 -2.91 10.82
C SER A 70 5.50 -3.99 10.06
N VAL A 71 5.27 -4.12 8.75
CA VAL A 71 5.99 -5.06 7.87
C VAL A 71 7.19 -4.40 7.16
N GLY A 72 7.43 -3.11 7.42
CA GLY A 72 8.54 -2.33 6.90
C GLY A 72 8.41 -1.91 5.44
N LEU A 73 7.22 -2.01 4.84
CA LEU A 73 6.98 -1.60 3.44
C LEU A 73 6.90 -0.07 3.29
N ILE A 74 6.53 0.63 4.36
CA ILE A 74 6.59 2.09 4.45
C ILE A 74 7.25 2.50 5.76
N ARG A 75 7.59 3.79 5.88
CA ARG A 75 8.17 4.40 7.08
C ARG A 75 7.61 5.79 7.26
N ARG A 76 7.43 6.22 8.50
CA ARG A 76 7.22 7.63 8.83
C ARG A 76 8.51 8.43 8.58
N ALA A 77 8.35 9.70 8.21
CA ALA A 77 9.45 10.64 8.04
C ALA A 77 10.09 10.99 9.39
#